data_AF-A0A8J5VC22-F1
#
_entry.id   AF-A0A8J5VC22-F1
#
_cell.length_a   1.000
_cell.length_b   1.000
_cell.length_c   1.000
_cell.angle_alpha   90.00
_cell.angle_beta   90.00
_cell.angle_gamma   90.00
#
_symmetry.space_group_name_H-M   'P 1'
#
loop_
_entity.id
_entity.type
_entity.pdbx_description
1 polymer ?
#
loop_
_entity_poly.entity_id
_entity_poly.type
_entity_poly.pdbx_seq_one_letter_code
_entity_poly.pdbx_strand_id
1 'polypeptide(L)'
;MDYLMTNACTKYAYFLSFLVCCCVKPADSIYVLLCSLMFGPDICGTQTKKLHLILSYQGQNYPIKKDLQCETDKLTHVYTFILRPDASYSLLVDNRERESGSMYTDWDILPPRKIKDVHAKKPKDWEDREYIEDPDAVKPEGYDSIPKEIPDPKDKKPDTWDDDDDGIWKPRKIPNPAYKGPWKRKKIKNPNYKGKWKIPWIDNPEFEDDPDLYVLKPLKYVGIEVWQVKAGSVFDNILICDDPEYARKAAEESWGANREAEKEAFEEAEKERKAREDKEAERAREEGERHKRERDGRHRGRDHYKDRRRKRYDDWDDYHDEL
;
A
#
# COMPACT_ATOMS: atom_id res chain seq x y z
N MET A 1 -1.05 26.43 -23.78
CA MET A 1 0.41 26.42 -23.51
C MET A 1 0.62 25.23 -22.62
N ASP A 2 1.33 24.22 -23.10
CA ASP A 2 1.55 23.00 -22.32
C ASP A 2 2.60 23.31 -21.26
N TYR A 3 2.38 22.86 -20.03
CA TYR A 3 3.36 23.03 -18.96
C TYR A 3 4.16 21.75 -18.85
N LEU A 4 5.41 21.81 -19.28
CA LEU A 4 6.32 20.70 -19.19
C LEU A 4 7.46 21.02 -18.23
N MET A 5 7.81 20.05 -17.38
CA MET A 5 8.98 20.17 -16.52
C MET A 5 9.83 18.91 -16.54
N THR A 6 11.10 19.03 -16.91
CA THR A 6 12.09 17.94 -16.91
C THR A 6 13.24 18.29 -15.95
N ASN A 7 13.69 17.32 -15.13
CA ASN A 7 14.86 17.47 -14.25
C ASN A 7 15.65 16.17 -14.11
N ALA A 8 16.99 16.27 -14.16
CA ALA A 8 17.92 15.20 -13.84
C ALA A 8 18.41 15.30 -12.39
N CYS A 9 18.38 14.20 -11.62
CA CYS A 9 18.87 14.18 -10.23
C CYS A 9 19.68 12.94 -9.86
N THR A 10 20.92 13.13 -9.38
CA THR A 10 21.78 12.11 -8.75
C THR A 10 21.62 12.19 -7.23
N LYS A 11 21.36 11.10 -6.50
CA LYS A 11 20.95 11.15 -5.08
C LYS A 11 21.95 10.54 -4.09
N TYR A 12 22.13 11.23 -2.95
CA TYR A 12 22.77 10.70 -1.73
C TYR A 12 22.03 11.14 -0.45
N ALA A 13 20.71 11.02 -0.36
CA ALA A 13 19.98 11.42 0.85
C ALA A 13 18.73 10.60 1.15
N TYR A 14 18.52 10.33 2.44
CA TYR A 14 17.36 9.63 3.01
C TYR A 14 16.15 10.52 3.28
N PHE A 15 16.20 11.84 3.04
CA PHE A 15 15.14 12.83 3.27
C PHE A 15 15.30 13.91 2.19
N LEU A 16 14.39 14.02 1.20
CA LEU A 16 14.45 14.97 0.09
C LEU A 16 13.05 15.39 -0.35
N SER A 17 12.44 16.47 0.12
CA SER A 17 11.18 16.93 -0.50
C SER A 17 11.49 17.78 -1.72
N PHE A 18 11.44 17.22 -2.94
CA PHE A 18 11.69 17.99 -4.16
C PHE A 18 10.44 18.72 -4.62
N LEU A 19 10.55 20.04 -4.67
CA LEU A 19 9.49 20.91 -5.13
C LEU A 19 10.18 21.93 -6.02
N VAL A 20 10.19 21.69 -7.33
CA VAL A 20 10.36 22.84 -8.21
C VAL A 20 9.13 23.67 -8.01
N CYS A 21 9.30 24.81 -7.35
CA CYS A 21 8.24 25.79 -7.27
C CYS A 21 8.28 26.67 -8.50
N CYS A 22 7.23 26.58 -9.31
CA CYS A 22 6.97 27.60 -10.30
C CYS A 22 6.13 28.71 -9.65
N CYS A 23 6.81 29.75 -9.17
CA CYS A 23 6.23 30.78 -8.29
C CYS A 23 5.91 32.09 -9.04
N VAL A 24 4.92 32.82 -8.54
CA VAL A 24 4.47 34.13 -9.10
C VAL A 24 5.26 35.31 -8.53
N LYS A 25 5.87 35.15 -7.34
CA LYS A 25 6.70 36.14 -6.63
C LYS A 25 7.94 35.47 -6.01
N PRO A 26 9.05 36.20 -5.83
CA PRO A 26 10.17 35.71 -5.01
C PRO A 26 9.70 35.47 -3.56
N ALA A 27 10.32 34.49 -2.89
CA ALA A 27 9.97 34.14 -1.52
C ALA A 27 10.42 35.24 -0.54
N ASP A 28 9.48 36.04 -0.04
CA ASP A 28 9.76 37.04 1.00
C ASP A 28 9.75 36.44 2.42
N SER A 29 9.35 35.17 2.59
CA SER A 29 9.33 34.49 3.89
C SER A 29 9.35 32.96 3.77
N ILE A 30 10.07 32.31 4.68
CA ILE A 30 10.49 30.90 4.73
C ILE A 30 9.33 29.89 4.89
N TYR A 31 8.08 30.31 5.07
CA TYR A 31 7.03 29.41 5.55
C TYR A 31 5.83 29.17 4.66
N VAL A 32 5.61 29.95 3.59
CA VAL A 32 4.50 29.68 2.65
C VAL A 32 4.89 30.15 1.24
N LEU A 33 5.58 29.31 0.49
CA LEU A 33 5.69 29.53 -0.95
C LEU A 33 4.32 29.26 -1.60
N LEU A 34 3.70 30.33 -2.12
CA LEU A 34 2.59 30.23 -3.06
C LEU A 34 3.15 29.72 -4.40
N CYS A 35 3.25 28.41 -4.49
CA CYS A 35 3.69 27.68 -5.67
C CYS A 35 2.51 27.30 -6.56
N SER A 36 2.66 27.34 -7.89
CA SER A 36 1.62 26.84 -8.82
C SER A 36 1.70 25.33 -9.09
N LEU A 37 2.92 24.78 -9.13
CA LEU A 37 3.22 23.37 -9.40
C LEU A 37 4.38 22.94 -8.54
N MET A 38 4.25 21.82 -7.86
CA MET A 38 5.20 21.25 -6.93
C MET A 38 5.42 19.79 -7.37
N PHE A 39 6.53 19.52 -8.05
CA PHE A 39 6.76 18.24 -8.70
C PHE A 39 8.15 17.71 -8.42
N GLY A 40 8.28 16.45 -7.99
CA GLY A 40 9.45 15.57 -8.08
C GLY A 40 9.69 14.71 -6.81
N PRO A 41 10.84 14.01 -6.71
CA PRO A 41 11.00 12.88 -5.78
C PRO A 41 11.10 13.29 -4.30
N ASP A 42 10.47 12.50 -3.43
CA ASP A 42 10.52 12.57 -1.97
C ASP A 42 10.76 11.25 -1.26
N ILE A 43 11.99 11.14 -0.76
CA ILE A 43 12.51 9.98 -0.05
C ILE A 43 12.74 10.44 1.38
N CYS A 44 12.12 9.81 2.37
CA CYS A 44 12.07 10.18 3.79
C CYS A 44 12.11 8.87 4.61
N GLY A 45 13.31 8.44 5.00
CA GLY A 45 13.59 7.18 5.67
C GLY A 45 13.23 5.94 4.84
N THR A 46 12.72 4.91 5.51
CA THR A 46 12.18 3.70 4.86
C THR A 46 10.69 3.82 4.54
N GLN A 47 10.01 4.84 5.07
CA GLN A 47 8.56 4.93 5.07
C GLN A 47 8.01 5.77 3.92
N THR A 48 8.72 6.80 3.46
CA THR A 48 8.26 7.65 2.35
C THR A 48 9.25 7.58 1.21
N LYS A 49 8.78 7.13 0.05
CA LYS A 49 9.53 7.05 -1.21
C LYS A 49 8.57 7.35 -2.35
N LYS A 50 8.10 8.59 -2.38
CA LYS A 50 7.03 9.01 -3.28
C LYS A 50 7.48 10.13 -4.19
N LEU A 51 6.85 10.22 -5.34
CA LEU A 51 7.02 11.31 -6.29
C LEU A 51 5.89 12.30 -6.05
N HIS A 52 6.22 13.48 -5.50
CA HIS A 52 5.20 14.51 -5.29
C HIS A 52 4.77 15.07 -6.63
N LEU A 53 3.47 15.25 -6.77
CA LEU A 53 2.87 16.02 -7.83
C LEU A 53 1.68 16.78 -7.22
N ILE A 54 1.92 18.04 -6.90
CA ILE A 54 0.99 18.92 -6.20
C ILE A 54 0.69 20.10 -7.12
N LEU A 55 -0.59 20.37 -7.34
CA LEU A 55 -1.07 21.50 -8.14
C LEU A 55 -1.75 22.51 -7.23
N SER A 56 -1.52 23.79 -7.46
CA SER A 56 -2.22 24.85 -6.74
C SER A 56 -3.40 25.37 -7.55
N TYR A 57 -4.57 25.35 -6.94
CA TYR A 57 -5.81 25.84 -7.52
C TYR A 57 -6.50 26.75 -6.51
N GLN A 58 -6.89 27.95 -6.95
CA GLN A 58 -7.53 28.99 -6.11
C GLN A 58 -6.79 29.31 -4.79
N GLY A 59 -5.46 29.11 -4.73
CA GLY A 59 -4.65 29.40 -3.54
C GLY A 59 -4.54 28.25 -2.55
N GLN A 60 -5.11 27.09 -2.86
CA GLN A 60 -4.95 25.85 -2.10
C GLN A 60 -4.12 24.84 -2.90
N ASN A 61 -3.31 24.05 -2.19
CA ASN A 61 -2.47 23.03 -2.78
C ASN A 61 -3.15 21.67 -2.71
N TYR A 62 -3.24 20.99 -3.85
CA TYR A 62 -3.86 19.68 -4.00
C TYR A 62 -2.79 18.66 -4.37
N PRO A 63 -2.42 17.74 -3.47
CA PRO A 63 -1.57 16.60 -3.82
C PRO A 63 -2.35 15.61 -4.69
N ILE A 64 -1.64 14.94 -5.60
CA ILE A 64 -2.21 13.83 -6.36
C ILE A 64 -2.65 12.70 -5.41
N LYS A 65 -3.78 12.06 -5.73
CA LYS A 65 -4.34 10.93 -4.98
C LYS A 65 -3.52 9.64 -5.15
N LYS A 66 -2.90 9.48 -6.32
CA LYS A 66 -2.12 8.29 -6.67
C LYS A 66 -0.83 8.25 -5.87
N ASP A 67 -0.48 7.07 -5.39
CA ASP A 67 0.81 6.83 -4.75
C ASP A 67 1.87 6.56 -5.82
N LEU A 68 2.59 7.63 -6.19
CA LEU A 68 3.60 7.58 -7.23
C LEU A 68 4.95 7.20 -6.62
N GLN A 69 5.59 6.14 -7.11
CA GLN A 69 6.92 5.75 -6.64
C GLN A 69 8.02 6.55 -7.33
N CYS A 70 9.08 6.86 -6.58
CA CYS A 70 10.29 7.46 -7.13
C CYS A 70 11.48 6.49 -7.09
N GLU A 71 12.37 6.63 -8.07
CA GLU A 71 13.63 5.87 -8.10
C GLU A 71 14.52 6.18 -6.88
N THR A 72 15.11 5.13 -6.30
CA THR A 72 15.83 5.18 -5.02
C THR A 72 17.29 4.75 -5.08
N ASP A 73 17.81 4.49 -6.27
CA ASP A 73 19.25 4.23 -6.43
C ASP A 73 20.05 5.55 -6.39
N LYS A 74 21.36 5.45 -6.68
CA LYS A 74 22.31 6.58 -6.63
C LYS A 74 22.64 7.12 -8.02
N LEU A 75 22.03 6.60 -9.07
CA LEU A 75 22.22 7.06 -10.43
C LEU A 75 21.38 8.31 -10.68
N THR A 76 21.65 8.95 -11.80
CA THR A 76 20.85 10.09 -12.24
C THR A 76 19.55 9.59 -12.85
N HIS A 77 18.44 10.18 -12.44
CA HIS A 77 17.12 9.94 -13.04
C HIS A 77 16.50 11.21 -13.56
N VAL A 78 15.74 11.10 -14.64
CA VAL A 78 15.00 12.21 -15.24
C VAL A 78 13.51 12.09 -14.93
N TYR A 79 12.95 13.12 -14.29
CA TYR A 79 11.52 13.22 -14.02
C TYR A 79 10.90 14.24 -14.97
N THR A 80 9.90 13.84 -15.76
CA THR A 80 9.19 14.73 -16.68
C THR A 80 7.69 14.73 -16.41
N PHE A 81 7.13 15.90 -16.10
CA PHE A 81 5.69 16.11 -15.98
C PHE A 81 5.16 16.90 -17.17
N ILE A 82 4.05 16.45 -17.76
CA ILE A 82 3.40 17.05 -18.93
C ILE A 82 1.95 17.32 -18.56
N LEU A 83 1.52 18.58 -18.58
CA LEU A 83 0.12 18.98 -18.42
C LEU A 83 -0.41 19.58 -19.73
N ARG A 84 -1.51 19.02 -20.24
CA ARG A 84 -2.12 19.39 -21.52
C ARG A 84 -3.39 20.23 -21.33
N PRO A 85 -3.87 20.92 -22.39
CA PRO A 85 -5.02 21.82 -22.32
C PRO A 85 -6.37 21.13 -22.11
N ASP A 86 -6.44 19.83 -22.32
CA ASP A 86 -7.61 19.00 -22.02
C ASP A 86 -7.65 18.53 -20.55
N ALA A 87 -6.80 19.13 -19.70
CA ALA A 87 -6.60 18.75 -18.30
C ALA A 87 -6.14 17.28 -18.12
N SER A 88 -5.59 16.68 -19.17
CA SER A 88 -4.85 15.41 -19.07
C SER A 88 -3.40 15.66 -18.71
N TYR A 89 -2.78 14.67 -18.05
CA TYR A 89 -1.36 14.71 -17.76
C TYR A 89 -0.66 13.39 -18.10
N SER A 90 0.63 13.49 -18.38
CA SER A 90 1.55 12.34 -18.46
C SER A 90 2.73 12.60 -17.54
N LEU A 91 3.16 11.55 -16.84
CA LEU A 91 4.32 11.54 -15.98
C LEU A 91 5.31 10.49 -16.52
N LEU A 92 6.49 10.96 -16.89
CA LEU A 92 7.57 10.13 -17.38
C LEU A 92 8.70 10.11 -16.36
N VAL A 93 9.30 8.93 -16.20
CA VAL A 93 10.57 8.76 -15.49
C VAL A 93 11.51 8.09 -16.46
N ASP A 94 12.70 8.67 -16.64
CA ASP A 94 13.74 8.14 -17.54
C ASP A 94 13.23 7.98 -18.98
N ASN A 95 12.51 9.01 -19.47
CA ASN A 95 11.85 9.04 -20.78
C ASN A 95 10.80 7.93 -21.02
N ARG A 96 10.32 7.24 -19.96
CA ARG A 96 9.26 6.23 -20.04
C ARG A 96 8.03 6.70 -19.29
N GLU A 97 6.85 6.61 -19.94
CA GLU A 97 5.59 6.92 -19.26
C GLU A 97 5.37 5.95 -18.11
N ARG A 98 5.24 6.49 -16.91
CA ARG A 98 4.96 5.76 -15.67
C ARG A 98 3.50 5.87 -15.28
N GLU A 99 2.91 7.04 -15.50
CA GLU A 99 1.54 7.35 -15.11
C GLU A 99 0.93 8.36 -16.07
N SER A 100 -0.37 8.25 -16.28
CA SER A 100 -1.16 9.23 -17.04
C SER A 100 -2.57 9.30 -16.48
N GLY A 101 -3.26 10.41 -16.73
CA GLY A 101 -4.58 10.61 -16.15
C GLY A 101 -5.12 12.01 -16.38
N SER A 102 -6.03 12.42 -15.50
CA SER A 102 -6.73 13.70 -15.63
C SER A 102 -6.83 14.42 -14.29
N MET A 103 -6.76 15.76 -14.34
CA MET A 103 -6.99 16.61 -13.17
C MET A 103 -8.35 16.41 -12.52
N TYR A 104 -9.36 16.02 -13.30
CA TYR A 104 -10.72 15.75 -12.81
C TYR A 104 -10.84 14.51 -11.92
N THR A 105 -9.93 13.54 -12.08
CA THR A 105 -10.01 12.25 -11.36
C THR A 105 -8.94 12.13 -10.30
N ASP A 106 -7.73 12.60 -10.60
CA ASP A 106 -6.54 12.24 -9.84
C ASP A 106 -6.18 13.28 -8.77
N TRP A 107 -6.88 14.41 -8.73
CA TRP A 107 -6.86 15.39 -7.64
C TRP A 107 -8.26 15.65 -7.10
N ASP A 108 -8.35 16.16 -5.87
CA ASP A 108 -9.60 16.63 -5.24
C ASP A 108 -9.80 18.14 -5.45
N ILE A 109 -9.59 18.62 -6.69
CA ILE A 109 -9.73 20.05 -7.01
C ILE A 109 -11.21 20.44 -7.15
N LEU A 110 -11.95 19.68 -7.97
CA LEU A 110 -13.37 19.89 -8.19
C LEU A 110 -14.19 18.81 -7.44
N PRO A 111 -15.40 19.14 -6.98
CA PRO A 111 -16.29 18.15 -6.39
C PRO A 111 -16.66 17.06 -7.42
N PRO A 112 -17.13 15.87 -6.98
CA PRO A 112 -17.46 14.79 -7.89
C PRO A 112 -18.65 15.17 -8.78
N ARG A 113 -18.61 14.79 -10.06
CA ARG A 113 -19.70 15.04 -11.03
C ARG A 113 -21.04 14.42 -10.62
N LYS A 114 -21.00 13.28 -9.94
CA LYS A 114 -22.19 12.56 -9.48
C LYS A 114 -22.11 12.23 -8.01
N ILE A 115 -23.23 12.39 -7.32
CA ILE A 115 -23.42 12.03 -5.92
C ILE A 115 -24.57 11.05 -5.77
N LYS A 116 -24.59 10.29 -4.68
CA LYS A 116 -25.74 9.43 -4.37
C LYS A 116 -26.90 10.32 -3.91
N ASP A 117 -28.09 10.06 -4.43
CA ASP A 117 -29.28 10.77 -4.02
C ASP A 117 -29.66 10.39 -2.57
N VAL A 118 -29.33 11.28 -1.64
CA VAL A 118 -29.63 11.10 -0.21
C VAL A 118 -31.13 11.10 0.09
N HIS A 119 -31.96 11.60 -0.83
CA HIS A 119 -33.41 11.65 -0.70
C HIS A 119 -34.13 10.52 -1.43
N ALA A 120 -33.41 9.72 -2.23
CA ALA A 120 -33.99 8.58 -2.91
C ALA A 120 -34.52 7.55 -1.91
N LYS A 121 -35.78 7.17 -2.09
CA LYS A 121 -36.43 6.10 -1.34
C LYS A 121 -36.68 4.92 -2.26
N LYS A 122 -36.57 3.71 -1.71
CA LYS A 122 -36.97 2.50 -2.40
C LYS A 122 -38.43 2.64 -2.86
N PRO A 123 -38.72 2.53 -4.17
CA PRO A 123 -40.09 2.58 -4.66
C PRO A 123 -40.93 1.46 -4.03
N LYS A 124 -42.22 1.74 -3.76
CA LYS A 124 -43.13 0.77 -3.12
C LYS A 124 -43.37 -0.46 -4.01
N ASP A 125 -43.28 -0.29 -5.32
CA ASP A 125 -43.40 -1.32 -6.35
C ASP A 125 -42.07 -2.05 -6.64
N TRP A 126 -41.00 -1.72 -5.90
CA TRP A 126 -39.70 -2.36 -6.08
C TRP A 126 -39.62 -3.66 -5.30
N GLU A 127 -39.70 -4.77 -6.03
CA GLU A 127 -39.63 -6.10 -5.46
C GLU A 127 -38.19 -6.63 -5.47
N ASP A 128 -37.61 -6.74 -4.27
CA ASP A 128 -36.25 -7.20 -4.03
C ASP A 128 -36.18 -8.61 -3.43
N ARG A 129 -37.32 -9.30 -3.28
CA ARG A 129 -37.35 -10.73 -2.93
C ARG A 129 -37.25 -11.55 -4.19
N GLU A 130 -36.11 -12.21 -4.35
CA GLU A 130 -35.83 -13.13 -5.45
C GLU A 130 -36.78 -14.33 -5.46
N TYR A 131 -37.25 -14.76 -4.28
CA TYR A 131 -38.16 -15.89 -4.12
C TYR A 131 -39.42 -15.47 -3.38
N ILE A 132 -40.58 -15.82 -3.94
CA ILE A 132 -41.90 -15.70 -3.31
C ILE A 132 -42.48 -17.09 -3.09
N GLU A 133 -43.45 -17.19 -2.18
CA GLU A 133 -44.21 -18.43 -2.09
C GLU A 133 -45.16 -18.54 -3.28
N ASP A 134 -45.29 -19.75 -3.82
CA ASP A 134 -46.12 -20.07 -4.97
C ASP A 134 -47.60 -19.80 -4.67
N PRO A 135 -48.21 -18.74 -5.25
CA PRO A 135 -49.59 -18.36 -4.96
C PRO A 135 -50.58 -19.46 -5.37
N ASP A 136 -50.22 -20.30 -6.34
CA ASP A 136 -51.05 -21.38 -6.87
C ASP A 136 -50.84 -22.70 -6.11
N ALA A 137 -49.87 -22.76 -5.20
CA ALA A 137 -49.68 -23.92 -4.34
C ALA A 137 -50.79 -23.98 -3.29
N VAL A 138 -51.80 -24.80 -3.59
CA VAL A 138 -52.88 -25.16 -2.67
C VAL A 138 -52.43 -26.35 -1.81
N LYS A 139 -52.78 -26.29 -0.52
CA LYS A 139 -52.57 -27.40 0.40
C LYS A 139 -53.48 -28.57 0.01
N PRO A 140 -52.95 -29.78 -0.25
CA PRO A 140 -53.78 -30.93 -0.59
C PRO A 140 -54.80 -31.23 0.52
N GLU A 141 -56.02 -31.56 0.12
CA GLU A 141 -57.08 -31.97 1.05
C GLU A 141 -56.64 -33.24 1.81
N GLY A 142 -56.85 -33.25 3.12
CA GLY A 142 -56.45 -34.37 4.00
C GLY A 142 -54.96 -34.41 4.38
N TYR A 143 -54.10 -33.48 3.93
CA TYR A 143 -52.67 -33.46 4.27
C TYR A 143 -52.41 -33.33 5.79
N ASP A 144 -53.22 -32.54 6.50
CA ASP A 144 -53.13 -32.41 7.97
C ASP A 144 -53.75 -33.59 8.72
N SER A 145 -54.60 -34.35 8.04
CA SER A 145 -55.26 -35.52 8.62
C SER A 145 -54.37 -36.75 8.59
N ILE A 146 -53.20 -36.69 7.94
CA ILE A 146 -52.21 -37.77 7.94
C ILE A 146 -51.55 -37.82 9.33
N PRO A 147 -51.78 -38.89 10.12
CA PRO A 147 -51.21 -39.00 11.45
C PRO A 147 -49.69 -39.17 11.36
N LYS A 148 -48.96 -38.59 12.33
CA LYS A 148 -47.50 -38.73 12.45
C LYS A 148 -47.05 -40.18 12.65
N GLU A 149 -47.88 -40.96 13.32
CA GLU A 149 -47.62 -42.35 13.63
C GLU A 149 -48.82 -43.21 13.23
N ILE A 150 -48.54 -44.37 12.64
CA ILE A 150 -49.52 -45.39 12.28
C ILE A 150 -49.23 -46.68 13.05
N PRO A 151 -50.24 -47.50 13.36
CA PRO A 151 -50.03 -48.88 13.81
C PRO A 151 -49.05 -49.63 12.92
N ASP A 152 -48.08 -50.34 13.50
CA ASP A 152 -47.15 -51.19 12.76
C ASP A 152 -47.91 -52.38 12.15
N PRO A 153 -48.00 -52.49 10.81
CA PRO A 153 -48.71 -53.58 10.16
C PRO A 153 -48.07 -54.96 10.39
N LYS A 154 -46.81 -54.99 10.84
CA LYS A 154 -46.06 -56.22 11.14
C LYS A 154 -46.14 -56.62 12.60
N ASP A 155 -46.61 -55.74 13.47
CA ASP A 155 -46.84 -56.07 14.87
C ASP A 155 -48.10 -56.94 14.96
N LYS A 156 -47.95 -58.11 15.58
CA LYS A 156 -49.03 -59.08 15.75
C LYS A 156 -49.22 -59.31 17.22
N LYS A 157 -50.49 -59.49 17.62
CA LYS A 157 -50.84 -59.87 18.99
C LYS A 157 -50.03 -61.11 19.38
N PRO A 158 -49.21 -61.06 20.45
CA PRO A 158 -48.49 -62.23 20.92
C PRO A 158 -49.45 -63.34 21.33
N ASP A 159 -49.09 -64.59 21.06
CA ASP A 159 -49.94 -65.76 21.39
C ASP A 159 -50.17 -65.90 22.91
N THR A 160 -49.35 -65.27 23.74
CA THR A 160 -49.44 -65.26 25.21
C THR A 160 -50.28 -64.09 25.76
N TRP A 161 -50.95 -63.31 24.92
CA TRP A 161 -51.72 -62.13 25.34
C TRP A 161 -53.17 -62.49 25.67
N ASP A 162 -53.60 -62.19 26.89
CA ASP A 162 -54.97 -62.38 27.35
C ASP A 162 -55.72 -61.04 27.39
N ASP A 163 -56.80 -60.89 26.61
CA ASP A 163 -57.52 -59.60 26.55
C ASP A 163 -58.30 -59.29 27.84
N ASP A 164 -58.62 -60.32 28.65
CA ASP A 164 -59.37 -60.15 29.91
C ASP A 164 -58.45 -59.67 31.06
N ASP A 165 -57.20 -60.12 31.08
CA ASP A 165 -56.20 -59.77 32.10
C ASP A 165 -55.27 -58.60 31.67
N ASP A 166 -54.82 -58.55 30.40
CA ASP A 166 -53.88 -57.54 29.88
C ASP A 166 -54.57 -56.36 29.16
N GLY A 167 -55.87 -56.48 28.89
CA GLY A 167 -56.69 -55.51 28.16
C GLY A 167 -56.61 -55.63 26.63
N ILE A 168 -57.43 -54.85 25.91
CA ILE A 168 -57.49 -54.90 24.43
C ILE A 168 -56.12 -54.58 23.83
N TRP A 169 -55.50 -55.57 23.20
CA TRP A 169 -54.20 -55.44 22.55
C TRP A 169 -54.20 -54.30 21.50
N LYS A 170 -53.16 -53.47 21.52
CA LYS A 170 -52.95 -52.40 20.53
C LYS A 170 -51.56 -52.53 19.91
N PRO A 171 -51.45 -52.54 18.58
CA PRO A 171 -50.16 -52.59 17.89
C PRO A 171 -49.29 -51.36 18.23
N ARG A 172 -47.97 -51.56 18.25
CA ARG A 172 -46.97 -50.50 18.39
C ARG A 172 -47.14 -49.49 17.28
N LYS A 173 -46.98 -48.21 17.60
CA LYS A 173 -47.03 -47.13 16.61
C LYS A 173 -45.65 -46.92 16.00
N ILE A 174 -45.58 -46.86 14.67
CA ILE A 174 -44.38 -46.52 13.91
C ILE A 174 -44.57 -45.18 13.18
N PRO A 175 -43.48 -44.45 12.86
CA PRO A 175 -43.57 -43.23 12.07
C PRO A 175 -44.24 -43.49 10.73
N ASN A 176 -45.25 -42.70 10.39
CA ASN A 176 -45.99 -42.82 9.13
C ASN A 176 -45.13 -42.33 7.96
N PRO A 177 -44.75 -43.19 6.99
CA PRO A 177 -43.95 -42.76 5.84
C PRO A 177 -44.66 -41.71 4.96
N ALA A 178 -46.00 -41.63 5.03
CA ALA A 178 -46.79 -40.64 4.31
C ALA A 178 -46.82 -39.26 4.98
N TYR A 179 -46.43 -39.15 6.26
CA TYR A 179 -46.39 -37.88 6.98
C TYR A 179 -45.17 -37.06 6.55
N LYS A 180 -45.40 -36.01 5.74
CA LYS A 180 -44.34 -35.14 5.17
C LYS A 180 -44.03 -33.90 6.01
N GLY A 181 -44.46 -33.87 7.27
CA GLY A 181 -44.32 -32.72 8.16
C GLY A 181 -45.40 -31.65 7.92
N PRO A 182 -45.31 -30.48 8.58
CA PRO A 182 -46.22 -29.37 8.34
C PRO A 182 -46.09 -28.88 6.90
N TRP A 183 -47.21 -28.71 6.21
CA TRP A 183 -47.22 -28.23 4.82
C TRP A 183 -46.58 -26.84 4.73
N LYS A 184 -45.62 -26.68 3.81
CA LYS A 184 -45.01 -25.39 3.47
C LYS A 184 -45.22 -25.12 1.99
N ARG A 185 -45.65 -23.91 1.67
CA ARG A 185 -45.82 -23.47 0.28
C ARG A 185 -44.46 -23.49 -0.43
N LYS A 186 -44.43 -23.98 -1.67
CA LYS A 186 -43.18 -24.03 -2.46
C LYS A 186 -42.70 -22.61 -2.73
N LYS A 187 -41.39 -22.37 -2.71
CA LYS A 187 -40.81 -21.08 -3.10
C LYS A 187 -40.51 -21.09 -4.60
N ILE A 188 -41.05 -20.14 -5.33
CA ILE A 188 -40.80 -19.93 -6.76
C ILE A 188 -40.01 -18.65 -6.97
N LYS A 189 -39.28 -18.57 -8.09
CA LYS A 189 -38.61 -17.33 -8.48
C LYS A 189 -39.66 -16.27 -8.75
N ASN A 190 -39.46 -15.09 -8.17
CA ASN A 190 -40.38 -13.99 -8.31
C ASN A 190 -40.25 -13.35 -9.70
N PRO A 191 -41.29 -13.40 -10.54
CA PRO A 191 -41.24 -12.81 -11.88
C PRO A 191 -41.02 -11.29 -11.87
N ASN A 192 -41.40 -10.63 -10.76
CA ASN A 192 -41.30 -9.19 -10.59
C ASN A 192 -40.00 -8.73 -9.90
N TYR A 193 -39.05 -9.64 -9.65
CA TYR A 193 -37.79 -9.29 -8.99
C TYR A 193 -36.97 -8.29 -9.81
N LYS A 194 -36.80 -7.07 -9.27
CA LYS A 194 -36.04 -5.98 -9.91
C LYS A 194 -34.58 -5.88 -9.44
N GLY A 195 -34.14 -6.83 -8.60
CA GLY A 195 -32.82 -6.79 -7.98
C GLY A 195 -32.82 -6.07 -6.63
N LYS A 196 -31.68 -6.14 -5.91
CA LYS A 196 -31.49 -5.35 -4.70
C LYS A 196 -31.51 -3.86 -5.05
N TRP A 197 -32.43 -3.11 -4.44
CA TRP A 197 -32.52 -1.67 -4.64
C TRP A 197 -31.21 -0.99 -4.24
N LYS A 198 -30.72 -0.10 -5.11
CA LYS A 198 -29.53 0.73 -4.87
C LYS A 198 -29.92 2.20 -5.01
N ILE A 199 -29.33 3.04 -4.18
CA ILE A 199 -29.50 4.49 -4.26
C ILE A 199 -29.00 4.97 -5.62
N PRO A 200 -29.81 5.71 -6.41
CA PRO A 200 -29.41 6.23 -7.70
C PRO A 200 -28.30 7.30 -7.55
N TRP A 201 -27.48 7.41 -8.58
CA TRP A 201 -26.52 8.50 -8.73
C TRP A 201 -27.19 9.65 -9.49
N ILE A 202 -27.16 10.84 -8.91
CA ILE A 202 -27.65 12.08 -9.51
C ILE A 202 -26.48 13.01 -9.80
N ASP A 203 -26.68 13.94 -10.72
CA ASP A 203 -25.69 14.97 -11.00
C ASP A 203 -25.54 15.87 -9.76
N ASN A 204 -24.29 16.20 -9.44
CA ASN A 204 -23.97 16.98 -8.25
C ASN A 204 -24.28 18.47 -8.51
N PRO A 205 -25.22 19.10 -7.79
CA PRO A 205 -25.54 20.52 -7.98
C PRO A 205 -24.36 21.44 -7.64
N GLU A 206 -23.42 20.97 -6.82
CA GLU A 206 -22.19 21.71 -6.47
C GLU A 206 -21.08 21.55 -7.51
N PHE A 207 -21.26 20.67 -8.52
CA PHE A 207 -20.29 20.53 -9.59
C PHE A 207 -20.47 21.63 -10.63
N GLU A 208 -19.48 22.50 -10.70
CA GLU A 208 -19.29 23.46 -11.79
C GLU A 208 -18.01 23.05 -12.54
N ASP A 209 -18.11 22.95 -13.87
CA ASP A 209 -16.97 22.59 -14.71
C ASP A 209 -16.11 23.83 -14.94
N ASP A 210 -14.79 23.68 -14.79
CA ASP A 210 -13.82 24.73 -15.07
C ASP A 210 -13.02 24.34 -16.33
N PRO A 211 -13.27 24.98 -17.49
CA PRO A 211 -12.52 24.71 -18.72
C PRO A 211 -11.04 25.14 -18.62
N ASP A 212 -10.72 26.04 -17.69
CA ASP A 212 -9.37 26.55 -17.44
C ASP A 212 -8.67 25.84 -16.28
N LEU A 213 -9.17 24.66 -15.86
CA LEU A 213 -8.61 23.88 -14.76
C LEU A 213 -7.11 23.58 -14.91
N TYR A 214 -6.63 23.41 -16.15
CA TYR A 214 -5.21 23.17 -16.46
C TYR A 214 -4.34 24.45 -16.45
N VAL A 215 -4.98 25.63 -16.46
CA VAL A 215 -4.30 26.91 -16.58
C VAL A 215 -3.68 27.28 -15.24
N LEU A 216 -2.38 27.01 -15.11
CA LEU A 216 -1.61 27.47 -13.98
C LEU A 216 -1.42 28.99 -14.02
N LYS A 217 -1.25 29.61 -12.84
CA LYS A 217 -0.86 31.02 -12.75
C LYS A 217 0.47 31.25 -13.48
N PRO A 218 0.70 32.43 -14.10
CA PRO A 218 1.93 32.71 -14.83
C PRO A 218 3.19 32.41 -14.01
N LEU A 219 3.99 31.46 -14.50
CA LEU A 219 5.21 30.98 -13.86
C LEU A 219 6.36 31.93 -14.20
N LYS A 220 7.09 32.43 -13.20
CA LYS A 220 8.22 33.36 -13.40
C LYS A 220 9.55 32.88 -12.85
N TYR A 221 9.50 32.08 -11.80
CA TYR A 221 10.67 31.63 -11.06
C TYR A 221 10.62 30.13 -10.92
N VAL A 222 11.80 29.50 -10.94
CA VAL A 222 12.01 28.14 -10.48
C VAL A 222 12.72 28.21 -9.14
N GLY A 223 12.07 27.71 -8.08
CA GLY A 223 12.67 27.55 -6.77
C GLY A 223 12.99 26.09 -6.49
N ILE A 224 14.16 25.80 -5.90
CA ILE A 224 14.47 24.49 -5.32
C ILE A 224 14.44 24.67 -3.80
N GLU A 225 13.35 24.22 -3.18
CA GLU A 225 13.20 24.23 -1.73
C GLU A 225 13.22 22.78 -1.23
N VAL A 226 14.28 22.41 -0.50
CA VAL A 226 14.47 21.04 -0.02
C VAL A 226 15.04 21.04 1.40
N TRP A 227 14.61 20.06 2.19
CA TRP A 227 15.29 19.69 3.43
C TRP A 227 16.09 18.40 3.19
N GLN A 228 17.38 18.38 3.54
CA GLN A 228 18.25 17.21 3.44
C GLN A 228 18.95 16.91 4.76
N VAL A 229 18.86 15.66 5.22
CA VAL A 229 19.65 15.20 6.39
C VAL A 229 21.09 14.89 5.98
N LYS A 230 21.27 14.23 4.83
CA LYS A 230 22.59 13.96 4.23
C LYS A 230 22.68 14.73 2.93
N ALA A 231 23.67 15.58 2.80
CA ALA A 231 23.92 16.31 1.56
C ALA A 231 24.50 15.38 0.48
N GLY A 232 24.35 15.79 -0.79
CA GLY A 232 24.96 15.10 -1.93
C GLY A 232 24.01 14.85 -3.10
N SER A 233 22.77 15.35 -3.04
CA SER A 233 21.90 15.34 -4.22
C SER A 233 22.35 16.42 -5.20
N VAL A 234 22.46 16.08 -6.48
CA VAL A 234 22.79 16.99 -7.57
C VAL A 234 21.54 17.19 -8.42
N PHE A 235 21.28 18.43 -8.84
CA PHE A 235 20.18 18.78 -9.73
C PHE A 235 20.76 19.42 -10.98
N ASP A 236 20.32 18.96 -12.13
CA ASP A 236 20.75 19.50 -13.41
C ASP A 236 19.64 19.39 -14.47
N ASN A 237 19.81 20.10 -15.58
CA ASN A 237 18.95 20.01 -16.77
C ASN A 237 17.48 20.36 -16.48
N ILE A 238 17.25 21.42 -15.70
CA ILE A 238 15.92 21.96 -15.45
C ILE A 238 15.38 22.60 -16.73
N LEU A 239 14.40 21.94 -17.34
CA LEU A 239 13.76 22.43 -18.57
C LEU A 239 12.27 22.69 -18.33
N ILE A 240 11.81 23.87 -18.75
CA ILE A 240 10.39 24.22 -18.86
C ILE A 240 10.11 24.61 -20.31
N CYS A 241 9.18 23.91 -20.95
CA CYS A 241 8.77 24.18 -22.32
C CYS A 241 7.32 23.74 -22.57
N ASP A 242 6.84 23.95 -23.80
CA ASP A 242 5.50 23.61 -24.27
C ASP A 242 5.49 22.54 -25.37
N ASP A 243 6.64 21.96 -25.69
CA ASP A 243 6.79 20.86 -26.65
C ASP A 243 7.29 19.56 -25.97
N PRO A 244 6.42 18.55 -25.83
CA PRO A 244 6.80 17.23 -25.32
C PRO A 244 7.93 16.54 -26.09
N GLU A 245 7.98 16.72 -27.41
CA GLU A 245 8.98 16.07 -28.26
C GLU A 245 10.35 16.71 -28.07
N TYR A 246 10.40 18.04 -27.99
CA TYR A 246 11.61 18.78 -27.66
C TYR A 246 12.20 18.33 -26.31
N ALA A 247 11.37 18.20 -25.28
CA ALA A 247 11.86 17.79 -23.97
C ALA A 247 12.32 16.34 -23.90
N ARG A 248 11.61 15.43 -24.59
CA ARG A 248 12.06 14.04 -24.72
C ARG A 248 13.45 13.98 -25.36
N LYS A 249 13.66 14.76 -26.42
CA LYS A 249 14.96 14.89 -27.09
C LYS A 249 16.03 15.49 -26.18
N ALA A 250 15.72 16.57 -25.47
CA ALA A 250 16.64 17.20 -24.53
C ALA A 250 17.05 16.26 -23.39
N ALA A 251 16.12 15.45 -22.87
CA ALA A 251 16.40 14.42 -21.87
C ALA A 251 17.31 13.30 -22.42
N GLU A 252 17.13 12.90 -23.68
CA GLU A 252 17.98 11.89 -24.30
C GLU A 252 19.39 12.41 -24.61
N GLU A 253 19.50 13.66 -25.08
CA GLU A 253 20.79 14.30 -25.37
C GLU A 253 21.60 14.60 -24.10
N SER A 254 20.94 14.82 -22.96
CA SER A 254 21.59 15.11 -21.67
C SER A 254 21.81 13.84 -20.84
N TRP A 255 20.75 13.32 -20.21
CA TRP A 255 20.80 12.15 -19.37
C TRP A 255 21.01 10.86 -20.17
N GLY A 256 20.27 10.68 -21.27
CA GLY A 256 20.33 9.46 -22.08
C GLY A 256 21.73 9.17 -22.62
N ALA A 257 22.44 10.22 -23.05
CA ALA A 257 23.82 10.13 -23.54
C ALA A 257 24.83 9.72 -22.45
N ASN A 258 24.58 10.06 -21.18
CA ASN A 258 25.52 9.86 -20.08
C ASN A 258 25.17 8.67 -19.17
N ARG A 259 23.94 8.15 -19.20
CA ARG A 259 23.46 7.17 -18.21
C ARG A 259 24.28 5.87 -18.15
N GLU A 260 24.72 5.35 -19.30
CA GLU A 260 25.48 4.10 -19.34
C GLU A 260 26.91 4.33 -18.81
N ALA A 261 27.54 5.43 -19.21
CA ALA A 261 28.86 5.82 -18.71
C ALA A 261 28.84 6.12 -17.20
N GLU A 262 27.79 6.80 -16.71
CA GLU A 262 27.57 7.02 -15.29
C GLU A 262 27.45 5.69 -14.54
N LYS A 263 26.62 4.77 -15.05
CA LYS A 263 26.40 3.47 -14.43
C LYS A 263 27.68 2.64 -14.36
N GLU A 264 28.44 2.57 -15.44
CA GLU A 264 29.72 1.86 -15.49
C GLU A 264 30.73 2.45 -14.50
N ALA A 265 30.89 3.79 -14.49
CA ALA A 265 31.77 4.47 -13.55
C ALA A 265 31.33 4.28 -12.09
N PHE A 266 30.02 4.26 -11.83
CA PHE A 266 29.46 4.02 -10.51
C PHE A 266 29.73 2.59 -10.02
N GLU A 267 29.55 1.59 -10.88
CA GLU A 267 29.83 0.19 -10.56
C GLU A 267 31.32 -0.06 -10.31
N GLU A 268 32.20 0.58 -11.08
CA GLU A 268 33.65 0.53 -10.87
C GLU A 268 34.05 1.15 -9.52
N ALA A 269 33.54 2.35 -9.22
CA ALA A 269 33.79 3.03 -7.95
C ALA A 269 33.24 2.25 -6.74
N GLU A 270 32.07 1.61 -6.84
CA GLU A 270 31.53 0.74 -5.79
C GLU A 270 32.42 -0.50 -5.56
N LYS A 271 32.94 -1.12 -6.64
CA LYS A 271 33.88 -2.26 -6.53
C LYS A 271 35.17 -1.84 -5.84
N GLU A 272 35.76 -0.70 -6.20
CA GLU A 272 36.96 -0.17 -5.57
C GLU A 272 36.72 0.16 -4.08
N ARG A 273 35.60 0.83 -3.77
CA ARG A 273 35.24 1.16 -2.38
C ARG A 273 35.09 -0.10 -1.54
N LYS A 274 34.36 -1.10 -2.04
CA LYS A 274 34.17 -2.38 -1.35
C LYS A 274 35.49 -3.10 -1.13
N ALA A 275 36.36 -3.15 -2.14
CA ALA A 275 37.70 -3.75 -2.01
C ALA A 275 38.57 -3.03 -0.97
N ARG A 276 38.43 -1.71 -0.82
CA ARG A 276 39.12 -0.95 0.24
C ARG A 276 38.53 -1.23 1.63
N GLU A 277 37.21 -1.26 1.75
CA GLU A 277 36.50 -1.59 3.00
C GLU A 277 36.83 -3.02 3.48
N ASP A 278 36.88 -4.00 2.56
CA ASP A 278 37.24 -5.38 2.88
C ASP A 278 38.69 -5.48 3.38
N LYS A 279 39.64 -4.77 2.74
CA LYS A 279 41.04 -4.71 3.18
C LYS A 279 41.19 -4.04 4.55
N GLU A 280 40.41 -2.99 4.82
CA GLU A 280 40.42 -2.32 6.13
C GLU A 280 39.81 -3.20 7.22
N ALA A 281 38.72 -3.89 6.93
CA ALA A 281 38.09 -4.85 7.83
C ALA A 281 39.01 -6.05 8.12
N GLU A 282 39.75 -6.55 7.13
CA GLU A 282 40.76 -7.60 7.31
C GLU A 282 41.88 -7.14 8.25
N ARG A 283 42.45 -5.94 8.00
CA ARG A 283 43.45 -5.34 8.90
C ARG A 283 42.94 -5.17 10.32
N ALA A 284 41.72 -4.69 10.49
CA ALA A 284 41.10 -4.53 11.82
C ALA A 284 40.90 -5.88 12.55
N ARG A 285 40.57 -6.96 11.81
CA ARG A 285 40.48 -8.32 12.37
C ARG A 285 41.85 -8.85 12.79
N GLU A 286 42.86 -8.70 11.95
CA GLU A 286 44.24 -9.12 12.27
C GLU A 286 44.79 -8.37 13.48
N GLU A 287 44.58 -7.06 13.57
CA GLU A 287 44.97 -6.23 14.71
C GLU A 287 44.20 -6.64 15.98
N GLY A 288 42.90 -6.91 15.87
CA GLY A 288 42.08 -7.44 16.95
C GLY A 288 42.58 -8.80 17.48
N GLU A 289 42.96 -9.72 16.58
CA GLU A 289 43.57 -10.98 16.95
C GLU A 289 44.94 -10.78 17.63
N ARG A 290 45.77 -9.89 17.11
CA ARG A 290 47.08 -9.56 17.70
C ARG A 290 46.92 -9.04 19.12
N HIS A 291 46.00 -8.10 19.35
CA HIS A 291 45.69 -7.60 20.69
C HIS A 291 45.16 -8.69 21.63
N LYS A 292 44.34 -9.63 21.13
CA LYS A 292 43.87 -10.77 21.92
C LYS A 292 45.03 -11.68 22.33
N ARG A 293 45.94 -12.02 21.40
CA ARG A 293 47.13 -12.85 21.68
C ARG A 293 48.06 -12.17 22.70
N GLU A 294 48.27 -10.86 22.59
CA GLU A 294 49.05 -10.09 23.58
C GLU A 294 48.40 -10.08 24.97
N ARG A 295 47.06 -9.94 25.05
CA ARG A 295 46.32 -10.01 26.31
C ARG A 295 46.39 -11.39 26.96
N ASP A 296 46.19 -12.45 26.18
CA ASP A 296 46.26 -13.84 26.66
C ASP A 296 47.69 -14.18 27.12
N GLY A 297 48.71 -13.69 26.41
CA GLY A 297 50.12 -13.80 26.82
C GLY A 297 50.39 -13.11 28.18
N ARG A 298 49.86 -11.90 28.40
CA ARG A 298 49.96 -11.20 29.69
C ARG A 298 49.19 -11.92 30.81
N HIS A 299 48.05 -12.53 30.53
CA HIS A 299 47.27 -13.27 31.53
C HIS A 299 48.02 -14.54 31.98
N ARG A 300 48.52 -15.34 31.02
CA ARG A 300 49.38 -16.51 31.31
C ARG A 300 50.65 -16.12 32.07
N GLY A 301 51.27 -14.99 31.73
CA GLY A 301 52.43 -14.47 32.45
C GLY A 301 52.13 -14.06 33.90
N ARG A 302 50.96 -13.47 34.16
CA ARG A 302 50.49 -13.10 35.50
C ARG A 302 50.14 -14.32 36.34
N ASP A 303 49.53 -15.34 35.75
CA ASP A 303 49.23 -16.60 36.43
C ASP A 303 50.52 -17.34 36.78
N HIS A 304 51.48 -17.42 35.85
CA HIS A 304 52.81 -17.99 36.13
C HIS A 304 53.58 -17.23 37.23
N TYR A 305 53.46 -15.88 37.29
CA TYR A 305 54.04 -15.09 38.38
C TYR A 305 53.34 -15.33 39.73
N LYS A 306 52.00 -15.46 39.75
CA LYS A 306 51.25 -15.80 40.96
C LYS A 306 51.58 -17.21 41.45
N ASP A 307 51.75 -18.16 40.54
CA ASP A 307 52.07 -19.56 40.86
C ASP A 307 53.50 -19.70 41.41
N ARG A 308 54.46 -18.98 40.82
CA ARG A 308 55.81 -18.84 41.40
C ARG A 308 55.81 -18.15 42.76
N ARG A 309 54.97 -17.13 42.96
CA ARG A 309 54.89 -16.42 44.24
C ARG A 309 54.21 -17.27 45.33
N ARG A 310 53.25 -18.13 44.98
CA ARG A 310 52.70 -19.17 45.86
C ARG A 310 53.76 -20.18 46.26
N LYS A 311 54.46 -20.79 45.30
CA LYS A 311 55.58 -21.70 45.58
C LYS A 311 56.69 -21.09 46.43
N ARG A 312 56.94 -19.78 46.28
CA ARG A 312 57.92 -19.07 47.11
C ARG A 312 57.43 -18.77 48.52
N TYR A 313 56.13 -18.73 48.78
CA TYR A 313 55.59 -18.61 50.14
C TYR A 313 55.53 -19.99 50.83
N ASP A 314 55.22 -21.06 50.10
CA ASP A 314 55.27 -22.43 50.63
C ASP A 314 56.70 -22.89 51.02
N ASP A 315 57.75 -22.28 50.44
CA ASP A 315 59.17 -22.57 50.72
C ASP A 315 59.73 -21.83 51.94
N TRP A 316 58.98 -20.88 52.53
CA TRP A 316 59.40 -20.14 53.72
C TRP A 316 58.71 -20.58 55.02
N ASP A 317 57.69 -21.43 54.94
CA ASP A 317 57.00 -22.00 56.12
C ASP A 317 57.65 -23.32 56.61
N ASP A 318 58.70 -23.82 55.97
CA ASP A 318 59.39 -25.08 56.33
C ASP A 318 60.71 -24.88 57.12
N TYR A 319 60.99 -23.64 57.54
CA TYR A 319 62.15 -23.30 58.38
C TYR A 319 61.73 -22.49 59.61
N HIS A 320 60.80 -23.03 60.39
CA HIS A 320 60.69 -22.70 61.81
C HIS A 320 60.00 -23.84 62.55
N ASP A 321 60.74 -24.92 62.76
CA ASP A 321 60.73 -25.62 64.03
C ASP A 321 62.05 -26.41 64.21
N GLU A 322 62.61 -26.25 65.41
CA GLU A 322 63.74 -26.97 66.01
C GLU A 322 65.17 -26.36 65.89
N LEU A 323 65.46 -25.54 66.92
CA LEU A 323 66.67 -25.47 67.77
C LEU A 323 67.92 -24.68 67.31
#